data_AF-A0A553GAD3-F1
#
_entry.id   AF-A0A553GAD3-F1
#
_cell.length_a   1.000
_cell.length_b   1.000
_cell.length_c   1.000
_cell.angle_alpha   90.00
_cell.angle_beta   90.00
_cell.angle_gamma   90.00
#
_symmetry.space_group_name_H-M   'P 1'
#
loop_
_entity.id
_entity.type
_entity.pdbx_description
1 polymer ?
#
loop_
_entity_poly.entity_id
_entity_poly.type
_entity_poly.pdbx_seq_one_letter_code
_entity_poly.pdbx_strand_id
1 'polypeptide(L)'
;MAKKAKKDHQKVLSREKALKRQHRATFLLNEKEKEAVNVYCKKYKIGNKSKFMREAVMRVVMEQFLDDYPTLFEKQDLDRLISD
;
A
#
# COMPACT_ATOMS: atom_id res chain seq x y z
N MET A 1 30.88 -22.48 2.70
CA MET A 1 30.14 -21.20 2.64
C MET A 1 29.34 -20.99 1.35
N ALA A 2 29.73 -21.55 0.20
CA ALA A 2 29.03 -21.35 -1.09
C ALA A 2 27.58 -21.89 -1.20
N LYS A 3 27.21 -22.95 -0.44
CA LYS A 3 25.84 -23.52 -0.48
C LYS A 3 24.78 -22.60 0.16
N LYS A 4 25.17 -21.76 1.13
CA LYS A 4 24.26 -20.83 1.83
C LYS A 4 23.89 -19.65 0.93
N ALA A 5 24.88 -19.05 0.26
CA ALA A 5 24.67 -17.97 -0.70
C ALA A 5 23.74 -18.35 -1.87
N LYS A 6 23.85 -19.58 -2.42
CA LYS A 6 22.94 -20.06 -3.47
C LYS A 6 21.49 -20.21 -2.97
N LYS A 7 21.30 -20.69 -1.73
CA LYS A 7 19.98 -20.84 -1.11
C LYS A 7 19.31 -19.48 -0.84
N ASP A 8 20.09 -18.50 -0.38
CA ASP A 8 19.62 -17.15 -0.13
C ASP A 8 19.22 -16.44 -1.44
N HIS A 9 20.01 -16.61 -2.50
CA HIS A 9 19.67 -16.08 -3.83
C HIS A 9 18.39 -16.70 -4.42
N GLN A 10 18.21 -18.02 -4.27
CA GLN A 10 16.99 -18.72 -4.68
C GLN A 10 15.74 -18.18 -3.95
N LYS A 11 15.87 -17.82 -2.68
CA LYS A 11 14.79 -17.28 -1.84
C LYS A 11 14.43 -15.83 -2.22
N VAL A 12 15.40 -15.03 -2.65
CA VAL A 12 15.14 -13.68 -3.18
C VAL A 12 14.37 -13.76 -4.51
N LEU A 13 14.81 -14.64 -5.41
CA LEU A 13 14.15 -14.85 -6.71
C LEU A 13 12.69 -15.33 -6.57
N SER A 14 12.37 -16.16 -5.58
CA SER A 14 10.99 -16.60 -5.35
C SER A 14 10.10 -15.48 -4.80
N ARG A 15 10.63 -14.62 -3.93
CA ARG A 15 9.91 -13.44 -3.42
C ARG A 15 9.63 -12.42 -4.51
N GLU A 16 10.61 -12.13 -5.37
CA GLU A 16 10.44 -11.20 -6.50
C GLU A 16 9.36 -11.68 -7.48
N LYS A 17 9.32 -13.00 -7.75
CA LYS A 17 8.26 -13.60 -8.55
C LYS A 17 6.89 -13.43 -7.91
N ALA A 18 6.77 -13.61 -6.59
CA ALA A 18 5.51 -13.47 -5.87
C ALA A 18 5.00 -12.02 -5.82
N LEU A 19 5.91 -11.03 -5.82
CA LEU A 19 5.56 -9.60 -5.79
C LEU A 19 5.37 -8.98 -7.18
N LYS A 20 5.47 -9.79 -8.24
CA LYS A 20 5.27 -9.32 -9.60
C LYS A 20 3.80 -8.92 -9.78
N ARG A 21 3.59 -7.68 -10.24
CA ARG A 21 2.26 -7.13 -10.51
C ARG A 21 1.74 -7.71 -11.83
N GLN A 22 0.77 -8.62 -11.75
CA GLN A 22 0.22 -9.32 -12.93
C GLN A 22 -1.20 -8.88 -13.31
N HIS A 23 -1.95 -8.33 -12.36
CA HIS A 23 -3.36 -7.94 -12.57
C HIS A 23 -3.46 -6.48 -13.03
N ARG A 24 -4.25 -6.24 -14.09
CA ARG A 24 -4.53 -4.90 -14.61
C ARG A 24 -5.66 -4.25 -13.81
N ALA A 25 -5.45 -3.00 -13.39
CA ALA A 25 -6.49 -2.16 -12.80
C ALA A 25 -6.61 -0.86 -13.62
N THR A 26 -7.84 -0.47 -13.95
CA THR A 26 -8.17 0.72 -14.74
C THR A 26 -9.43 1.37 -14.18
N PHE A 27 -9.44 2.69 -14.10
CA PHE A 27 -10.60 3.49 -13.73
C PHE A 27 -10.65 4.74 -14.62
N LEU A 28 -11.85 5.25 -14.85
CA LEU A 28 -12.08 6.45 -15.63
C LEU A 28 -12.19 7.65 -14.68
N LEU A 29 -11.69 8.80 -15.13
CA LEU A 29 -11.79 10.07 -14.43
C LEU A 29 -12.49 11.07 -15.34
N ASN A 30 -13.27 11.96 -14.75
CA ASN A 30 -13.76 13.14 -15.45
C ASN A 30 -12.62 14.16 -15.64
N GLU A 31 -12.88 15.22 -16.41
CA GLU A 31 -11.84 16.21 -16.74
C GLU A 31 -11.28 16.91 -15.49
N LYS A 32 -12.16 17.27 -14.55
CA LYS A 32 -11.78 17.97 -13.30
C LYS A 32 -10.93 17.08 -12.38
N GLU A 33 -11.30 15.81 -12.24
CA GLU A 33 -10.56 14.82 -11.45
C GLU A 33 -9.17 14.59 -12.03
N LYS A 34 -9.08 14.42 -13.36
CA LYS A 34 -7.81 14.27 -14.06
C LYS A 34 -6.93 15.51 -13.89
N GLU A 35 -7.49 16.70 -14.00
CA GLU A 35 -6.77 17.95 -13.78
C GLU A 35 -6.26 18.06 -12.35
N ALA A 36 -7.12 17.82 -11.35
CA ALA A 36 -6.75 17.83 -9.93
C ALA A 36 -5.58 16.89 -9.64
N VAL A 37 -5.63 15.67 -10.16
CA VAL A 37 -4.53 14.68 -10.05
C VAL A 37 -3.25 15.21 -10.69
N ASN A 38 -3.34 15.80 -11.88
CA ASN A 38 -2.17 16.34 -12.57
C ASN A 38 -1.54 17.50 -11.80
N VAL A 39 -2.34 18.42 -11.29
CA VAL A 39 -1.88 19.55 -10.46
C VAL A 39 -1.23 19.04 -9.18
N TYR A 40 -1.85 18.08 -8.50
CA TYR A 40 -1.27 17.43 -7.32
C TYR A 40 0.09 16.80 -7.61
N CYS A 41 0.19 15.98 -8.67
CA CYS A 41 1.44 15.34 -9.04
C CYS A 41 2.53 16.36 -9.41
N LYS A 42 2.18 17.46 -10.08
CA LYS A 42 3.13 18.54 -10.39
C LYS A 42 3.61 19.23 -9.11
N LYS A 43 2.70 19.59 -8.20
CA LYS A 43 3.01 20.29 -6.94
C LYS A 43 3.98 19.48 -6.07
N TYR A 44 3.77 18.18 -5.95
CA TYR A 44 4.59 17.29 -5.12
C TYR A 44 5.69 16.55 -5.90
N LYS A 45 5.97 16.94 -7.14
CA LYS A 45 7.03 16.37 -8.01
C LYS A 45 6.94 14.84 -8.15
N ILE A 46 5.71 14.32 -8.27
CA ILE A 46 5.45 12.90 -8.43
C ILE A 46 5.72 12.50 -9.88
N GLY A 47 6.83 11.80 -10.11
CA GLY A 47 7.22 11.32 -11.44
C GLY A 47 6.38 10.15 -11.98
N ASN A 48 5.80 9.33 -11.11
CA ASN A 48 5.02 8.16 -11.50
C ASN A 48 3.60 8.20 -10.93
N LYS A 49 2.64 8.64 -11.76
CA LYS A 49 1.22 8.76 -11.39
C LYS A 49 0.60 7.41 -11.04
N SER A 50 0.89 6.37 -11.81
CA SER A 50 0.35 5.02 -11.57
C SER A 50 0.84 4.43 -10.26
N LYS A 51 2.11 4.67 -9.91
CA LYS A 51 2.66 4.28 -8.59
C LYS A 51 1.91 4.98 -7.47
N PHE A 52 1.75 6.30 -7.58
CA PHE A 52 1.03 7.10 -6.59
C PHE A 52 -0.40 6.60 -6.41
N MET A 53 -1.15 6.44 -7.50
CA MET A 53 -2.54 5.96 -7.45
C MET A 53 -2.65 4.60 -6.76
N ARG A 54 -1.78 3.65 -7.13
CA ARG A 54 -1.77 2.33 -6.50
C ARG A 54 -1.46 2.41 -5.01
N GLU A 55 -0.51 3.24 -4.60
CA GLU A 55 -0.11 3.38 -3.20
C GLU A 55 -1.20 4.08 -2.37
N ALA A 56 -1.85 5.10 -2.93
CA ALA A 56 -2.96 5.78 -2.30
C ALA A 56 -4.14 4.82 -2.05
N VAL A 57 -4.56 4.07 -3.06
CA VAL A 57 -5.62 3.07 -2.92
C VAL A 57 -5.23 1.97 -1.93
N MET A 58 -4.01 1.42 -2.05
CA MET A 58 -3.57 0.34 -1.16
C MET A 58 -3.49 0.80 0.30
N ARG A 59 -3.08 2.06 0.54
CA ARG A 59 -3.06 2.64 1.88
C ARG A 59 -4.45 2.61 2.52
N VAL A 60 -5.47 3.10 1.80
CA VAL A 60 -6.85 3.12 2.30
C VAL A 60 -7.35 1.70 2.62
N VAL A 61 -7.09 0.73 1.74
CA VAL A 61 -7.48 -0.68 1.98
C VAL A 61 -6.80 -1.25 3.22
N MET A 62 -5.50 -1.00 3.38
CA MET A 62 -4.74 -1.53 4.52
C MET A 62 -5.13 -0.85 5.84
N GLU A 63 -5.38 0.47 5.83
CA GLU A 63 -5.87 1.20 7.00
C GLU A 63 -7.24 0.64 7.45
N GLN A 64 -8.17 0.43 6.51
CA GLN A 64 -9.45 -0.19 6.83
C GLN A 64 -9.30 -1.62 7.39
N PHE A 65 -8.43 -2.45 6.80
CA PHE A 65 -8.19 -3.80 7.32
C PHE A 65 -7.54 -3.82 8.70
N LEU A 66 -6.75 -2.80 9.06
CA LEU A 66 -6.20 -2.68 10.40
C LEU A 66 -7.27 -2.27 11.41
N ASP A 67 -8.17 -1.36 11.02
CA ASP A 67 -9.29 -0.93 11.86
C ASP A 67 -10.30 -2.05 12.08
N ASP A 68 -10.54 -2.88 11.07
CA ASP A 68 -11.44 -4.04 11.16
C ASP A 68 -10.79 -5.27 11.82
N TYR A 69 -9.47 -5.23 12.08
CA TYR A 69 -8.77 -6.36 12.66
C TYR A 69 -9.21 -6.55 14.11
N PRO A 70 -9.73 -7.73 14.49
CA PRO A 70 -10.20 -7.95 15.85
C PRO A 70 -9.03 -7.84 16.82
N THR A 71 -9.05 -6.82 17.67
CA THR A 71 -8.10 -6.62 18.75
C THR A 71 -8.66 -7.19 20.05
N LEU A 72 -7.76 -7.56 20.97
CA LEU A 72 -8.14 -8.13 22.27
C LEU A 72 -9.06 -7.19 23.09
N PHE A 73 -8.88 -5.89 22.91
CA PHE A 73 -9.70 -4.84 23.50
C PHE A 73 -10.24 -3.96 22.39
N GLU A 74 -11.49 -3.52 22.54
CA GLU A 74 -12.04 -2.49 21.67
C GLU A 74 -11.36 -1.15 21.97
N LYS A 75 -11.30 -0.27 20.97
CA LYS A 75 -10.71 1.07 21.13
C LYS A 75 -11.34 1.85 22.29
N GLN A 76 -12.65 1.67 22.48
CA GLN A 76 -13.42 2.30 23.55
C GLN A 76 -12.97 1.84 24.95
N ASP A 77 -12.59 0.56 25.10
CA ASP A 77 -12.11 0.02 26.37
C ASP A 77 -10.70 0.51 26.69
N LEU A 78 -9.87 0.66 25.67
CA LEU A 78 -8.52 1.22 25.82
C LEU A 78 -8.55 2.71 26.18
N ASP A 79 -9.44 3.49 25.56
CA ASP A 79 -9.59 4.92 25.83
C ASP A 79 -10.03 5.19 27.28
N ARG A 80 -10.87 4.30 27.85
CA ARG A 80 -11.22 4.35 29.29
C ARG A 80 -10.00 4.13 30.19
N LEU A 81 -9.13 3.18 29.83
CA LEU A 81 -7.96 2.81 30.63
C LEU A 81 -6.86 3.88 30.68
N ILE A 82 -6.79 4.75 29.67
CA ILE A 82 -5.77 5.81 29.55
C ILE A 82 -6.29 7.14 30.14
N SER A 83 -7.61 7.26 30.32
CA SER A 83 -8.25 8.49 30.82
C SER A 83 -8.41 8.54 32.34
N ASP A 84 -8.12 7.43 33.03
CA ASP A 84 -8.02 7.32 34.49
C ASP A 84 -6.57 7.48 34.98
#